data_AF-A0A7Y6Q703-F1
#
_entry.id   AF-A0A7Y6Q703-F1
#
_cell.length_a   1.000
_cell.length_b   1.000
_cell.length_c   1.000
_cell.angle_alpha   90.00
_cell.angle_beta   90.00
_cell.angle_gamma   90.00
#
_symmetry.space_group_name_H-M   'P 1'
#
loop_
_entity.id
_entity.type
_entity.pdbx_description
1 polymer ?
#
loop_
_entity_poly.entity_id
_entity_poly.type
_entity_poly.pdbx_seq_one_letter_code
_entity_poly.pdbx_strand_id
1 'polypeptide(L)'
;MRSGIYLIVIAGLVLGNDAVDAEPRTIRVTKKMAFVPAEIGARLGDTIEWVNKDILFHTATVKGGWDVLIPANGTASLAVSETGQVEY
;
A
#
# COMPACT_ATOMS: atom_id res chain seq x y z
N MET A 1 2.02 -60.66 24.38
CA MET A 1 0.76 -60.53 23.61
C MET A 1 0.67 -59.09 23.14
N ARG A 2 0.52 -58.93 21.82
CA ARG A 2 0.52 -57.65 21.09
C ARG A 2 -0.85 -56.98 21.18
N SER A 3 -0.89 -55.66 21.30
CA SER A 3 -1.87 -54.74 20.67
C SER A 3 -1.86 -53.42 21.44
N GLY A 4 -1.83 -52.24 20.84
CA GLY A 4 -1.80 -51.86 19.43
C GLY A 4 -1.77 -50.33 19.41
N ILE A 5 -0.75 -49.76 18.77
CA ILE A 5 -0.60 -48.32 18.59
C ILE A 5 -1.53 -47.92 17.45
N TYR A 6 -2.44 -46.99 17.70
CA TYR A 6 -3.14 -46.25 16.65
C TYR A 6 -2.73 -44.78 16.75
N LEU A 7 -1.64 -44.42 16.08
CA LEU A 7 -1.32 -43.04 15.77
C LEU A 7 -2.17 -42.65 14.56
N ILE A 8 -3.31 -42.00 14.81
CA ILE A 8 -3.96 -41.21 13.77
C ILE A 8 -3.13 -39.93 13.64
N VAL A 9 -2.17 -39.93 12.73
CA VAL A 9 -1.57 -38.69 12.24
C VAL A 9 -2.62 -38.06 11.32
N ILE A 10 -3.43 -37.16 11.88
CA ILE A 10 -4.14 -36.20 11.03
C ILE A 10 -3.05 -35.27 10.52
N ALA A 11 -2.57 -35.54 9.30
CA ALA A 11 -1.84 -34.55 8.53
C ALA A 11 -2.79 -33.37 8.35
N GLY A 12 -2.66 -32.35 9.20
CA GLY A 12 -3.39 -31.11 9.08
C GLY A 12 -3.12 -30.55 7.69
N LEU A 13 -4.19 -30.40 6.90
CA LEU A 13 -4.18 -29.69 5.65
C LEU A 13 -3.57 -28.31 5.90
N VAL A 14 -2.33 -28.11 5.45
CA VAL A 14 -1.74 -26.77 5.36
C VAL A 14 -2.53 -26.08 4.27
N LEU A 15 -3.55 -25.30 4.66
CA LEU A 15 -4.10 -24.29 3.77
C LEU A 15 -2.95 -23.31 3.52
N GLY A 16 -2.32 -23.42 2.35
CA GLY A 16 -1.40 -22.41 1.88
C GLY A 16 -2.16 -21.08 1.88
N ASN A 17 -1.82 -20.20 2.82
CA ASN A 17 -1.98 -18.79 2.58
C ASN A 17 -0.92 -18.45 1.53
N ASP A 18 -1.25 -18.69 0.26
CA ASP A 18 -0.55 -18.08 -0.86
C ASP A 18 -0.84 -16.57 -0.78
N ALA A 19 -0.18 -15.90 0.16
CA ALA A 19 0.11 -14.48 -0.01
C ALA A 19 1.04 -14.42 -1.20
N VAL A 20 0.46 -14.45 -2.41
CA VAL A 20 1.13 -14.10 -3.65
C VAL A 20 1.86 -12.80 -3.34
N ASP A 21 3.19 -12.85 -3.37
CA ASP A 21 4.02 -11.66 -3.29
C ASP A 21 3.65 -10.81 -4.50
N ALA A 22 2.70 -9.90 -4.28
CA ALA A 22 2.14 -9.13 -5.36
C ALA A 22 3.12 -8.00 -5.62
N GLU A 23 3.72 -8.04 -6.81
CA GLU A 23 4.65 -7.05 -7.33
C GLU A 23 4.27 -5.63 -6.91
N PRO A 24 5.26 -4.79 -6.56
CA PRO A 24 5.04 -3.39 -6.26
C PRO A 24 4.14 -2.73 -7.31
N ARG A 25 3.09 -2.05 -6.85
CA ARG A 25 2.13 -1.40 -7.74
C ARG A 25 2.14 0.11 -7.56
N THR A 26 1.68 0.81 -8.59
CA THR A 26 1.41 2.25 -8.52
C THR A 26 -0.04 2.49 -8.10
N ILE A 27 -0.23 3.29 -7.06
CA ILE A 27 -1.51 3.73 -6.52
C ILE A 27 -1.70 5.18 -6.92
N ARG A 28 -2.74 5.46 -7.70
CA ARG A 28 -2.96 6.79 -8.24
C ARG A 28 -3.97 7.57 -7.42
N VAL A 29 -3.58 8.76 -6.98
CA VAL A 29 -4.43 9.75 -6.30
C VAL A 29 -4.59 10.96 -7.20
N THR A 30 -5.82 11.30 -7.58
CA THR A 30 -6.09 12.50 -8.37
C THR A 30 -6.32 13.68 -7.44
N LYS A 31 -5.59 14.77 -7.65
CA LYS A 31 -5.86 16.08 -7.05
C LYS A 31 -6.66 16.92 -8.04
N LYS A 32 -7.91 17.23 -7.69
CA LYS A 32 -8.74 18.22 -8.37
C LYS A 32 -9.65 18.89 -7.33
N MET A 33 -9.19 19.98 -6.74
CA MET A 33 -9.72 20.60 -5.51
C MET A 33 -9.58 19.71 -4.26
N ALA A 34 -9.91 18.42 -4.35
CA ALA A 34 -9.71 17.41 -3.31
C ALA A 34 -8.83 16.25 -3.83
N PHE A 35 -8.24 15.48 -2.92
CA PHE A 35 -7.55 14.22 -3.24
C PHE A 35 -8.57 13.08 -3.34
N VAL A 36 -8.51 12.32 -4.44
CA VAL A 36 -9.42 11.20 -4.72
C VAL A 36 -8.63 9.99 -5.22
N PRO A 37 -8.76 8.80 -4.58
CA PRO A 37 -9.51 8.58 -3.34
C PRO A 37 -8.90 9.34 -2.15
N ALA A 38 -9.72 9.64 -1.13
CA ALA A 38 -9.28 10.36 0.07
C ALA A 38 -8.44 9.46 1.01
N GLU A 39 -8.62 8.15 0.93
CA GLU A 39 -7.89 7.15 1.70
C GLU A 39 -7.36 6.08 0.75
N ILE A 40 -6.11 5.66 0.97
CA ILE A 40 -5.45 4.59 0.23
C ILE A 40 -4.74 3.64 1.19
N GLY A 41 -4.77 2.35 0.87
CA GLY A 41 -3.88 1.36 1.48
C GLY A 41 -2.73 1.06 0.52
N ALA A 42 -1.50 1.11 1.02
CA ALA A 42 -0.28 0.81 0.28
C ALA A 42 0.59 -0.19 1.03
N ARG A 43 1.38 -0.98 0.28
CA ARG A 43 2.36 -1.92 0.83
C ARG A 43 3.76 -1.33 0.72
N LEU A 44 4.71 -1.86 1.50
CA LEU A 44 6.13 -1.54 1.30
C LEU A 44 6.52 -1.87 -0.15
N GLY A 45 7.22 -0.94 -0.79
CA GLY A 45 7.59 -1.03 -2.20
C GLY A 45 6.56 -0.43 -3.17
N ASP A 46 5.27 -0.33 -2.81
CA ASP A 46 4.28 0.34 -3.66
C ASP A 46 4.69 1.81 -3.91
N THR A 47 4.24 2.38 -5.02
CA THR A 47 4.44 3.80 -5.34
C THR A 47 3.12 4.52 -5.28
N ILE A 48 3.04 5.61 -4.53
CA ILE A 48 1.90 6.53 -4.58
C ILE A 48 2.21 7.57 -5.67
N GLU A 49 1.32 7.72 -6.65
CA GLU A 49 1.39 8.75 -7.69
C GLU A 49 0.24 9.75 -7.51
N TRP A 50 0.57 11.01 -7.23
CA TRP A 50 -0.41 12.08 -7.26
C TRP A 50 -0.46 12.71 -8.64
N VAL A 51 -1.67 12.89 -9.16
CA VAL A 51 -1.91 13.58 -10.44
C VAL A 51 -2.73 14.83 -10.19
N ASN A 52 -2.09 15.97 -10.36
CA ASN A 52 -2.71 17.27 -10.21
C ASN A 52 -3.39 17.70 -11.50
N LYS A 53 -4.71 17.87 -11.44
CA LYS A 53 -5.53 18.41 -12.54
C LYS A 53 -5.90 19.87 -12.33
N ASP A 54 -5.33 20.52 -11.32
CA ASP A 54 -5.51 21.93 -11.02
C ASP A 54 -4.39 22.77 -11.66
N ILE A 55 -4.70 24.05 -11.93
CA ILE A 55 -3.76 25.02 -12.51
C ILE A 55 -2.73 25.55 -11.51
N LEU A 56 -2.91 25.24 -10.22
CA LEU A 56 -2.02 25.62 -9.14
C LEU A 56 -1.20 24.40 -8.72
N PHE A 57 0.02 24.62 -8.23
CA PHE A 57 0.77 23.57 -7.57
C PHE A 57 0.12 23.22 -6.24
N HIS A 58 0.32 21.98 -5.81
CA HIS A 58 -0.12 21.48 -4.53
C HIS A 58 1.00 20.70 -3.85
N THR A 59 0.76 20.28 -2.63
CA THR A 59 1.63 19.36 -1.90
C THR A 59 0.82 18.22 -1.30
N ALA A 60 1.48 17.08 -1.10
CA ALA A 60 1.06 16.06 -0.14
C ALA A 60 2.03 16.16 1.05
N THR A 61 1.54 16.58 2.22
CA THR A 61 2.41 17.02 3.32
C THR A 61 2.05 16.34 4.63
N VAL A 62 2.89 15.41 5.08
CA VAL A 62 2.77 14.83 6.41
C VAL A 62 3.40 15.75 7.45
N LYS A 63 2.63 16.11 8.49
CA LYS A 63 3.11 16.96 9.57
C LYS A 63 4.33 16.33 10.28
N GLY A 64 5.47 17.02 10.22
CA GLY A 64 6.73 16.54 10.81
C GLY A 64 7.37 15.36 10.08
N GLY A 65 6.86 15.01 8.89
CA GLY A 65 7.38 13.96 8.05
C GLY A 65 7.87 14.53 6.72
N TRP A 66 7.32 13.99 5.63
CA TRP A 66 7.69 14.35 4.27
C TRP A 66 6.76 15.39 3.65
N ASP A 67 7.27 16.06 2.62
CA ASP A 67 6.54 17.01 1.80
C ASP A 67 6.83 16.75 0.32
N VAL A 68 5.78 16.47 -0.46
CA VAL A 68 5.90 16.16 -1.89
C VAL A 68 5.25 17.27 -2.69
N LEU A 69 6.06 18.04 -3.43
CA LEU A 69 5.57 19.06 -4.36
C LEU A 69 4.93 18.38 -5.59
N ILE A 70 3.68 18.72 -5.87
CA ILE A 70 2.91 18.25 -7.02
C ILE A 70 2.72 19.42 -7.99
N PRO A 71 3.43 19.46 -9.13
CA PRO A 71 3.36 20.57 -10.07
C PRO A 71 1.93 20.81 -10.60
N ALA A 72 1.63 22.05 -10.98
CA ALA A 72 0.38 22.38 -11.68
C ALA A 72 0.25 21.56 -12.97
N ASN A 73 -0.91 20.95 -13.20
CA ASN A 73 -1.15 20.04 -14.33
C ASN A 73 -0.12 18.89 -14.46
N GLY A 74 0.56 18.53 -13.37
CA GLY A 74 1.66 17.57 -13.35
C GLY A 74 1.43 16.38 -12.42
N THR A 75 2.47 15.55 -12.30
CA THR A 75 2.48 14.40 -11.40
C THR A 75 3.68 14.45 -10.47
N ALA A 76 3.55 13.80 -9.31
CA ALA A 76 4.64 13.53 -8.39
C ALA A 76 4.41 12.17 -7.76
N SER A 77 5.48 11.49 -7.34
CA SER A 77 5.38 10.14 -6.80
C SER A 77 6.29 9.93 -5.59
N LEU A 78 5.87 9.01 -4.71
CA LEU A 78 6.62 8.59 -3.52
C LEU A 78 6.58 7.07 -3.41
N ALA A 79 7.75 6.44 -3.28
CA ALA A 79 7.84 5.02 -2.96
C ALA A 79 7.60 4.81 -1.45
N VAL A 80 6.80 3.81 -1.10
CA VAL A 80 6.46 3.49 0.29
C VAL A 80 7.60 2.66 0.89
N SER A 81 8.36 3.27 1.80
CA SER A 81 9.50 2.63 2.48
C SER A 81 9.26 2.31 3.94
N GLU A 82 8.16 2.81 4.53
CA GLU A 82 7.83 2.66 5.94
C GLU A 82 6.36 2.24 6.12
N THR A 83 6.07 1.50 7.18
CA THR A 83 4.71 1.12 7.54
C THR A 83 4.13 2.08 8.57
N GLY A 84 2.83 2.33 8.50
CA GLY A 84 2.14 3.20 9.43
C GLY A 84 0.96 3.90 8.76
N GLN A 85 0.16 4.58 9.58
CA GLN A 85 -0.89 5.47 9.11
C GLN A 85 -0.39 6.91 9.24
N VAL A 86 -0.50 7.68 8.16
CA VAL A 86 -0.13 9.09 8.12
C VAL A 86 -1.25 9.89 7.46
N GLU A 87 -1.47 11.11 7.94
CA GLU A 87 -2.33 12.10 7.31
C GLU A 87 -1.47 13.11 6.56
N TYR A 88 -1.86 13.48 5.34
CA TYR A 88 -1.11 14.35 4.45
C TYR A 88 -1.99 15.31 3.65
#